data_AF-A0A0Q7C251-F1
#
_entry.id   AF-A0A0Q7C251-F1
#
_cell.length_a   1.000
_cell.length_b   1.000
_cell.length_c   1.000
_cell.angle_alpha   90.00
_cell.angle_beta   90.00
_cell.angle_gamma   90.00
#
_symmetry.space_group_name_H-M   'P 1'
#
loop_
_entity.id
_entity.type
_entity.pdbx_description
1 polymer ?
#
loop_
_entity_poly.entity_id
_entity_poly.type
_entity_poly.pdbx_seq_one_letter_code
_entity_poly.pdbx_strand_id
1 'polypeptide(L)'
;MTAVQETTETTAAETSEWQKRIEGEWHGTPGLFDAVGNHVGFERVDRASVIEDGVARYWMNTKLDASGPLRNRFELGAQFDFGIVDSDENRVYCGPDFYGTGQPYGLFVDAHYYSPGWQADLRTWNQVLPDGNTQVYSSVLHDGWAVCAVFNGIYTRTFDHETNPETQQLVKDWIALETRRGAVPQVLPTKERGAWTGSLFVNAADQSSLGEVEVRIEHTPLSLRRAHQQVTWTGALERSYAFERVRDGARTQYEGPEVFGNATSYGRALFTSQHLVGADARGVEKIKGREVLIDADTRDLAVVWQLFRGDTTTHFVHGLLTWESA
;
A
#
# COMPACT_ATOMS: atom_id res chain seq x y z
N MET A 1 -54.01 23.90 7.81
CA MET A 1 -52.58 23.59 7.93
C MET A 1 -52.36 22.26 7.23
N THR A 2 -51.89 22.30 6.00
CA THR A 2 -51.64 21.12 5.19
C THR A 2 -50.13 20.96 5.17
N ALA A 3 -49.63 19.92 5.82
CA ALA A 3 -48.20 19.60 5.84
C ALA A 3 -47.78 19.19 4.42
N VAL A 4 -46.88 19.96 3.83
CA VAL A 4 -46.19 19.58 2.60
C VAL A 4 -45.16 18.54 3.01
N GLN A 5 -45.35 17.32 2.53
CA GLN A 5 -44.43 16.22 2.66
C GLN A 5 -43.29 16.50 1.67
N GLU A 6 -42.13 16.93 2.16
CA GLU A 6 -40.91 16.95 1.36
C GLU A 6 -40.56 15.50 1.02
N THR A 7 -40.88 15.10 -0.19
CA THR A 7 -40.24 13.96 -0.85
C THR A 7 -38.80 14.34 -1.09
N THR A 8 -37.90 13.88 -0.21
CA THR A 8 -36.47 13.84 -0.50
C THR A 8 -36.29 12.86 -1.66
N GLU A 9 -36.22 13.38 -2.89
CA GLU A 9 -35.67 12.63 -4.01
C GLU A 9 -34.22 12.31 -3.67
N THR A 10 -33.97 11.08 -3.24
CA THR A 10 -32.62 10.53 -3.13
C THR A 10 -32.06 10.49 -4.55
N THR A 11 -31.37 11.55 -4.94
CA THR A 11 -30.57 11.57 -6.15
C THR A 11 -29.58 10.43 -6.00
N ALA A 12 -29.60 9.46 -6.93
CA ALA A 12 -28.60 8.40 -6.94
C ALA A 12 -27.22 9.07 -6.96
N ALA A 13 -26.46 8.93 -5.88
CA ALA A 13 -25.13 9.52 -5.81
C ALA A 13 -24.30 8.95 -6.97
N GLU A 14 -23.73 9.81 -7.80
CA GLU A 14 -22.83 9.35 -8.86
C GLU A 14 -21.67 8.58 -8.23
N THR A 15 -21.38 7.40 -8.76
CA THR A 15 -20.25 6.58 -8.34
C THR A 15 -18.96 7.37 -8.46
N SER A 16 -18.15 7.41 -7.39
CA SER A 16 -16.85 8.10 -7.38
C SER A 16 -15.90 7.54 -8.46
N GLU A 17 -14.92 8.32 -8.87
CA GLU A 17 -13.89 7.88 -9.81
C GLU A 17 -13.02 6.77 -9.21
N TRP A 18 -12.76 6.83 -7.91
CA TRP A 18 -12.05 5.75 -7.21
C TRP A 18 -12.83 4.43 -7.27
N GLN A 19 -14.13 4.44 -7.01
CA GLN A 19 -14.98 3.25 -7.04
C GLN A 19 -15.01 2.59 -8.42
N LYS A 20 -15.08 3.40 -9.48
CA LYS A 20 -14.99 2.90 -10.87
C LYS A 20 -13.64 2.24 -11.14
N ARG A 21 -12.54 2.84 -10.65
CA ARG A 21 -11.18 2.31 -10.85
C ARG A 21 -10.99 0.94 -10.21
N ILE A 22 -11.60 0.70 -9.04
CA ILE A 22 -11.43 -0.54 -8.28
C ILE A 22 -12.51 -1.60 -8.51
N GLU A 23 -13.45 -1.37 -9.43
CA GLU A 23 -14.55 -2.31 -9.74
C GLU A 23 -14.04 -3.73 -10.03
N GLY A 24 -14.83 -4.77 -9.74
CA GLY A 24 -14.41 -6.15 -9.98
C GLY A 24 -13.82 -6.83 -8.74
N GLU A 25 -13.48 -8.10 -8.91
CA GLU A 25 -13.03 -8.97 -7.82
C GLU A 25 -11.51 -8.96 -7.72
N TRP A 26 -10.99 -8.74 -6.52
CA TRP A 26 -9.57 -8.69 -6.23
C TRP A 26 -9.18 -9.93 -5.42
N HIS A 27 -8.17 -10.64 -5.91
CA HIS A 27 -7.69 -11.89 -5.33
C HIS A 27 -6.25 -11.74 -4.86
N GLY A 28 -6.00 -12.09 -3.60
CA GLY A 28 -4.67 -11.99 -3.01
C GLY A 28 -4.43 -13.00 -1.90
N THR A 29 -3.16 -13.14 -1.54
CA THR A 29 -2.73 -13.92 -0.37
C THR A 29 -1.71 -13.12 0.44
N PRO A 30 -2.10 -11.96 1.02
CA PRO A 30 -1.20 -11.17 1.85
C PRO A 30 -0.49 -12.01 2.92
N GLY A 31 0.82 -11.78 3.06
CA GLY A 31 1.58 -12.32 4.18
C GLY A 31 1.22 -11.58 5.45
N LEU A 32 1.16 -12.33 6.55
CA LEU A 32 0.96 -11.85 7.92
C LEU A 32 2.29 -11.87 8.65
N PHE A 33 2.62 -10.73 9.26
CA PHE A 33 3.85 -10.53 9.99
C PHE A 33 3.59 -10.01 11.41
N ASP A 34 4.47 -10.39 12.34
CA ASP A 34 4.48 -9.81 13.68
C ASP A 34 5.05 -8.38 13.69
N ALA A 35 4.98 -7.72 14.84
CA ALA A 35 5.40 -6.32 15.01
C ALA A 35 6.88 -6.02 14.69
N VAL A 36 7.73 -7.04 14.57
CA VAL A 36 9.17 -6.87 14.32
C VAL A 36 9.62 -7.41 12.95
N GLY A 37 8.67 -7.85 12.11
CA GLY A 37 8.93 -8.24 10.73
C GLY A 37 9.06 -9.74 10.49
N ASN A 38 8.75 -10.60 11.46
CA ASN A 38 8.75 -12.04 11.24
C ASN A 38 7.46 -12.48 10.57
N HIS A 39 7.58 -13.27 9.51
CA HIS A 39 6.42 -13.88 8.84
C HIS A 39 5.82 -14.99 9.70
N VAL A 40 4.49 -15.00 9.86
CA VAL A 40 3.77 -15.98 10.69
C VAL A 40 2.67 -16.75 9.94
N GLY A 41 2.35 -16.35 8.71
CA GLY A 41 1.33 -17.00 7.89
C GLY A 41 0.85 -16.14 6.74
N PHE A 42 -0.21 -16.58 6.08
CA PHE A 42 -0.87 -15.86 5.00
C PHE A 42 -2.36 -15.72 5.29
N GLU A 43 -3.01 -14.74 4.69
CA GLU A 43 -4.47 -14.66 4.62
C GLU A 43 -4.87 -14.69 3.16
N ARG A 44 -5.60 -15.72 2.72
CA ARG A 44 -6.23 -15.69 1.40
C ARG A 44 -7.39 -14.72 1.46
N VAL A 45 -7.47 -13.81 0.50
CA VAL A 45 -8.50 -12.78 0.43
C VAL A 45 -9.05 -12.72 -0.99
N ASP A 46 -10.37 -12.88 -1.09
CA ASP A 46 -11.15 -12.57 -2.28
C ASP A 46 -12.10 -11.43 -1.87
N ARG A 47 -12.11 -10.30 -2.59
CA ARG A 47 -12.87 -9.11 -2.18
C ARG A 47 -13.36 -8.29 -3.36
N ALA A 48 -14.49 -7.62 -3.20
CA ALA A 48 -14.95 -6.63 -4.18
C ALA A 48 -15.72 -5.50 -3.51
N SER A 49 -15.79 -4.38 -4.24
CA SER A 49 -16.68 -3.28 -3.92
C SER A 49 -17.74 -3.19 -5.00
N VAL A 50 -19.00 -3.37 -4.61
CA VAL A 50 -20.16 -3.48 -5.52
C VAL A 50 -21.16 -2.38 -5.23
N ILE A 51 -22.00 -2.06 -6.21
CA ILE A 51 -23.15 -1.18 -6.04
C ILE A 51 -24.39 -2.02 -6.30
N GLU A 52 -25.16 -2.26 -5.24
CA GLU A 52 -26.37 -3.05 -5.27
C GLU A 52 -27.52 -2.19 -4.74
N ASP A 53 -28.62 -2.11 -5.48
CA ASP A 53 -29.79 -1.29 -5.12
C ASP A 53 -29.46 0.18 -4.79
N GLY A 54 -28.45 0.74 -5.45
CA GLY A 54 -27.98 2.12 -5.25
C GLY A 54 -27.12 2.32 -3.99
N VAL A 55 -26.75 1.25 -3.29
CA VAL A 55 -25.89 1.28 -2.10
C VAL A 55 -24.52 0.66 -2.43
N ALA A 56 -23.45 1.39 -2.13
CA ALA A 56 -22.10 0.86 -2.23
C ALA A 56 -21.80 -0.06 -1.03
N ARG A 57 -21.36 -1.27 -1.34
CA ARG A 57 -21.10 -2.35 -0.38
C ARG A 57 -19.72 -2.94 -0.65
N TYR A 58 -19.02 -3.31 0.41
CA TYR A 58 -17.78 -4.07 0.34
C TYR A 58 -18.00 -5.44 0.93
N TRP A 59 -17.57 -6.47 0.22
CA TRP A 59 -17.47 -7.80 0.78
C TRP A 59 -16.04 -8.30 0.69
N MET A 60 -15.63 -9.08 1.69
CA MET A 60 -14.31 -9.67 1.74
C MET A 60 -14.38 -11.07 2.38
N ASN A 61 -14.07 -12.06 1.57
CA ASN A 61 -13.96 -13.45 1.97
C ASN A 61 -12.51 -13.75 2.33
N THR A 62 -12.25 -14.06 3.60
CA THR A 62 -10.90 -14.34 4.07
C THR A 62 -10.74 -15.76 4.59
N LYS A 63 -9.53 -16.29 4.44
CA LYS A 63 -9.12 -17.55 5.05
C LYS A 63 -7.69 -17.44 5.56
N LEU A 64 -7.53 -17.48 6.87
CA LEU A 64 -6.23 -17.38 7.51
C LEU A 64 -5.51 -18.74 7.50
N ASP A 65 -4.30 -18.75 6.97
CA ASP A 65 -3.34 -19.86 7.07
C ASP A 65 -2.12 -19.37 7.84
N ALA A 66 -2.28 -19.30 9.16
CA ALA A 66 -1.24 -18.83 10.06
C ALA A 66 -1.12 -19.74 11.28
N SER A 67 -0.06 -19.52 12.04
CA SER A 67 0.16 -20.20 13.31
C SER A 67 0.54 -19.22 14.41
N GLY A 68 0.53 -19.69 15.66
CA GLY A 68 0.89 -18.88 16.82
C GLY A 68 -0.18 -17.87 17.25
N PRO A 69 0.20 -16.90 18.11
CA PRO A 69 -0.75 -16.01 18.78
C PRO A 69 -1.60 -15.16 17.83
N LEU A 70 -1.05 -14.73 16.69
CA LEU A 70 -1.77 -13.90 15.73
C LEU A 70 -2.91 -14.66 15.03
N ARG A 71 -2.79 -15.99 14.87
CA ARG A 71 -3.90 -16.80 14.34
C ARG A 71 -5.12 -16.72 15.24
N ASN A 72 -4.95 -16.95 16.54
CA ASN A 72 -6.05 -16.91 17.51
C ASN A 72 -6.73 -15.53 17.58
N ARG A 73 -6.00 -14.48 17.23
CA ARG A 73 -6.51 -13.11 17.23
C ARG A 73 -7.27 -12.76 15.95
N PHE A 74 -6.77 -13.18 14.79
CA PHE A 74 -7.26 -12.70 13.50
C PHE A 74 -8.15 -13.70 12.75
N GLU A 75 -8.18 -14.96 13.16
CA GLU A 75 -9.13 -15.94 12.63
C GLU A 75 -10.56 -15.52 12.98
N LEU A 76 -11.40 -15.34 11.96
CA LEU A 76 -12.82 -15.02 12.11
C LEU A 76 -13.68 -16.13 11.52
N GLY A 77 -14.82 -16.39 12.14
CA GLY A 77 -15.79 -17.40 11.69
C GLY A 77 -16.80 -16.88 10.66
N ALA A 78 -16.58 -15.70 10.08
CA ALA A 78 -17.51 -15.03 9.19
C ALA A 78 -16.77 -14.25 8.09
N GLN A 79 -17.46 -14.02 6.97
CA GLN A 79 -17.02 -13.10 5.93
C GLN A 79 -17.26 -11.67 6.38
N PHE A 80 -16.44 -10.74 5.90
CA PHE A 80 -16.68 -9.33 6.11
C PHE A 80 -17.62 -8.79 5.05
N ASP A 81 -18.48 -7.90 5.48
CA ASP A 81 -19.54 -7.32 4.69
C ASP A 81 -19.99 -6.01 5.34
N PHE A 82 -19.73 -4.89 4.67
CA PHE A 82 -20.01 -3.57 5.24
C PHE A 82 -20.40 -2.53 4.18
N GLY A 83 -21.16 -1.54 4.64
CA GLY A 83 -21.54 -0.40 3.81
C GLY A 83 -20.38 0.57 3.61
N ILE A 84 -20.34 1.18 2.42
CA ILE A 84 -19.42 2.27 2.10
C ILE A 84 -20.23 3.49 1.67
N VAL A 85 -19.91 4.64 2.25
CA VAL A 85 -20.30 5.92 1.64
C VAL A 85 -19.07 6.42 0.90
N ASP A 86 -19.10 6.31 -0.42
CA ASP A 86 -17.96 6.64 -1.25
C ASP A 86 -18.19 7.96 -1.97
N SER A 87 -17.27 8.89 -1.77
CA SER A 87 -17.17 10.14 -2.49
C SER A 87 -15.71 10.32 -2.91
N ASP A 88 -15.45 11.13 -3.95
CA ASP A 88 -14.07 11.41 -4.33
C ASP A 88 -13.30 12.19 -3.23
N GLU A 89 -14.00 12.78 -2.26
CA GLU A 89 -13.39 13.39 -1.08
C GLU A 89 -13.00 12.33 -0.03
N ASN A 90 -13.95 11.47 0.35
CA ASN A 90 -13.75 10.46 1.38
C ASN A 90 -14.51 9.16 1.07
N ARG A 91 -13.88 8.05 1.45
CA ARG A 91 -14.46 6.72 1.54
C ARG A 91 -14.76 6.40 2.99
N VAL A 92 -16.03 6.44 3.40
CA VAL A 92 -16.42 6.18 4.79
C VAL A 92 -16.85 4.72 4.94
N TYR A 93 -16.25 4.03 5.91
CA TYR A 93 -16.54 2.64 6.26
C TYR A 93 -17.59 2.62 7.37
N CYS A 94 -18.77 2.04 7.07
CA CYS A 94 -19.97 2.21 7.88
C CYS A 94 -20.44 0.94 8.62
N GLY A 95 -19.51 0.03 8.97
CA GLY A 95 -19.80 -1.14 9.80
C GLY A 95 -20.59 -2.27 9.10
N PRO A 96 -20.84 -3.40 9.80
CA PRO A 96 -20.46 -3.70 11.18
C PRO A 96 -18.98 -4.04 11.37
N ASP A 97 -18.27 -4.34 10.29
CA ASP A 97 -16.94 -4.96 10.36
C ASP A 97 -15.76 -3.99 10.37
N PHE A 98 -15.96 -2.79 9.83
CA PHE A 98 -14.97 -1.72 9.80
C PHE A 98 -15.62 -0.36 9.99
N TYR A 99 -14.97 0.50 10.79
CA TYR A 99 -15.38 1.87 11.05
C TYR A 99 -14.22 2.82 10.82
N GLY A 100 -14.40 3.83 9.96
CA GLY A 100 -13.36 4.83 9.72
C GLY A 100 -13.46 5.44 8.32
N THR A 101 -12.33 5.91 7.80
CA THR A 101 -12.27 6.66 6.55
C THR A 101 -11.05 6.30 5.71
N GLY A 102 -11.18 6.40 4.40
CA GLY A 102 -10.08 6.35 3.45
C GLY A 102 -10.12 7.55 2.54
N GLN A 103 -8.94 8.05 2.19
CA GLN A 103 -8.80 9.21 1.34
C GLN A 103 -8.08 8.82 0.04
N PRO A 104 -8.73 8.94 -1.13
CA PRO A 104 -8.12 8.59 -2.40
C PRO A 104 -7.21 9.71 -2.94
N TYR A 105 -6.10 9.32 -3.54
CA TYR A 105 -5.09 10.14 -4.19
C TYR A 105 -4.75 9.51 -5.54
N GLY A 106 -5.62 9.71 -6.54
CA GLY A 106 -5.44 9.13 -7.88
C GLY A 106 -5.58 7.61 -7.91
N LEU A 107 -4.46 6.88 -7.96
CA LEU A 107 -4.42 5.41 -7.97
C LEU A 107 -4.08 4.81 -6.59
N PHE A 108 -4.00 5.65 -5.57
CA PHE A 108 -3.64 5.28 -4.21
C PHE A 108 -4.76 5.67 -3.24
N VAL A 109 -4.98 4.90 -2.18
CA VAL A 109 -5.85 5.29 -1.05
C VAL A 109 -5.13 5.07 0.27
N ASP A 110 -5.12 6.10 1.14
CA ASP A 110 -4.68 6.00 2.55
C ASP A 110 -5.93 5.86 3.43
N ALA A 111 -6.11 4.70 4.04
CA ALA A 111 -7.27 4.40 4.85
C ALA A 111 -6.90 4.15 6.32
N HIS A 112 -7.70 4.71 7.20
CA HIS A 112 -7.59 4.65 8.66
C HIS A 112 -8.94 4.19 9.20
N TYR A 113 -8.99 2.98 9.74
CA TYR A 113 -10.23 2.40 10.24
C TYR A 113 -9.96 1.39 11.34
N TYR A 114 -10.97 1.15 12.16
CA TYR A 114 -10.96 0.16 13.24
C TYR A 114 -11.76 -1.06 12.82
N SER A 115 -11.22 -2.25 13.10
CA SER A 115 -11.96 -3.51 12.96
C SER A 115 -12.38 -4.04 14.33
N PRO A 116 -13.70 -4.15 14.63
CA PRO A 116 -14.14 -4.77 15.87
C PRO A 116 -13.80 -6.26 15.96
N GLY A 117 -13.79 -6.98 14.82
CA GLY A 117 -13.45 -8.40 14.78
C GLY A 117 -12.01 -8.66 15.19
N TRP A 118 -11.07 -7.84 14.66
CA TRP A 118 -9.65 -7.96 14.98
C TRP A 118 -9.20 -7.16 16.20
N GLN A 119 -10.08 -6.28 16.71
CA GLN A 119 -9.82 -5.37 17.82
C GLN A 119 -8.53 -4.59 17.61
N ALA A 120 -8.39 -3.97 16.45
CA ALA A 120 -7.18 -3.25 16.05
C ALA A 120 -7.51 -2.02 15.21
N ASP A 121 -6.72 -0.97 15.39
CA ASP A 121 -6.66 0.15 14.47
C ASP A 121 -5.82 -0.23 13.24
N LEU A 122 -6.31 0.08 12.04
CA LEU A 122 -5.65 -0.27 10.79
C LEU A 122 -5.28 0.99 10.03
N ARG A 123 -4.03 1.01 9.52
CA ARG A 123 -3.62 1.94 8.48
C ARG A 123 -3.32 1.21 7.18
N THR A 124 -4.30 1.21 6.29
CA THR A 124 -4.28 0.46 5.04
C THR A 124 -3.96 1.34 3.85
N TRP A 125 -2.97 0.93 3.06
CA TRP A 125 -2.64 1.50 1.77
C TRP A 125 -3.01 0.50 0.69
N ASN A 126 -3.84 0.94 -0.26
CA ASN A 126 -4.04 0.22 -1.52
C ASN A 126 -3.54 1.11 -2.65
N GLN A 127 -2.63 0.59 -3.45
CA GLN A 127 -2.12 1.24 -4.65
C GLN A 127 -2.45 0.36 -5.85
N VAL A 128 -3.29 0.85 -6.74
CA VAL A 128 -3.51 0.23 -8.06
C VAL A 128 -2.33 0.64 -8.95
N LEU A 129 -1.65 -0.33 -9.55
CA LEU A 129 -0.54 -0.07 -10.45
C LEU A 129 -1.05 0.46 -11.81
N PRO A 130 -0.19 1.05 -12.65
CA PRO A 130 -0.60 1.63 -13.93
C PRO A 130 -1.30 0.66 -14.89
N ASP A 131 -1.13 -0.65 -14.70
CA ASP A 131 -1.82 -1.69 -15.50
C ASP A 131 -3.32 -1.81 -15.19
N GLY A 132 -3.81 -1.19 -14.11
CA GLY A 132 -5.20 -1.22 -13.67
C GLY A 132 -5.69 -2.57 -13.11
N ASN A 133 -4.83 -3.59 -13.08
CA ASN A 133 -5.17 -4.97 -12.75
C ASN A 133 -4.36 -5.52 -11.58
N THR A 134 -3.24 -4.87 -11.24
CA THR A 134 -2.41 -5.23 -10.10
C THR A 134 -2.59 -4.20 -8.99
N GLN A 135 -2.78 -4.67 -7.76
CA GLN A 135 -2.87 -3.80 -6.59
C GLN A 135 -1.89 -4.23 -5.51
N VAL A 136 -1.08 -3.27 -5.05
CA VAL A 136 -0.19 -3.43 -3.91
C VAL A 136 -0.96 -3.04 -2.65
N TYR A 137 -1.05 -3.97 -1.72
CA TYR A 137 -1.80 -3.85 -0.47
C TYR A 137 -0.85 -3.91 0.73
N SER A 138 -1.10 -3.04 1.70
CA SER A 138 -0.48 -3.15 3.01
C SER A 138 -1.40 -2.58 4.08
N SER A 139 -1.52 -3.26 5.22
CA SER A 139 -2.25 -2.80 6.40
C SER A 139 -1.39 -2.99 7.63
N VAL A 140 -1.13 -1.90 8.35
CA VAL A 140 -0.43 -1.91 9.64
C VAL A 140 -1.48 -1.86 10.73
N LEU A 141 -1.50 -2.87 11.58
CA LEU A 141 -2.44 -3.02 12.68
C LEU A 141 -1.80 -2.53 13.97
N HIS A 142 -2.57 -1.79 14.78
CA HIS A 142 -2.10 -1.19 16.01
C HIS A 142 -3.01 -1.51 17.20
N ASP A 143 -2.36 -1.69 18.35
CA ASP A 143 -2.94 -1.59 19.68
C ASP A 143 -2.62 -0.20 20.23
N GLY A 144 -3.50 0.77 19.96
CA GLY A 144 -3.19 2.19 20.18
C GLY A 144 -2.01 2.64 19.32
N TRP A 145 -0.88 2.98 19.94
CA TRP A 145 0.32 3.43 19.21
C TRP A 145 1.26 2.28 18.80
N ALA A 146 1.09 1.09 19.37
CA ALA A 146 2.00 -0.02 19.15
C ALA A 146 1.57 -0.85 17.94
N VAL A 147 2.46 -1.07 16.99
CA VAL A 147 2.22 -2.05 15.91
C VAL A 147 2.08 -3.44 16.52
N CYS A 148 1.01 -4.16 16.19
CA CYS A 148 0.78 -5.52 16.65
C CYS A 148 0.92 -6.55 15.52
N ALA A 149 0.59 -6.17 14.28
CA ALA A 149 0.76 -7.01 13.11
C ALA A 149 0.79 -6.18 11.82
N VAL A 150 1.26 -6.80 10.74
CA VAL A 150 1.20 -6.23 9.38
C VAL A 150 0.70 -7.28 8.42
N PHE A 151 -0.27 -6.91 7.58
CA PHE A 151 -0.63 -7.67 6.37
C PHE A 151 -0.10 -6.94 5.14
N ASN A 152 0.60 -7.63 4.24
CA ASN A 152 0.96 -7.06 2.95
C ASN A 152 0.94 -8.08 1.82
N GLY A 153 0.45 -7.68 0.66
CA GLY A 153 0.22 -8.58 -0.47
C GLY A 153 0.11 -7.83 -1.79
N ILE A 154 0.09 -8.60 -2.87
CA ILE A 154 -0.24 -8.08 -4.20
C ILE A 154 -1.44 -8.86 -4.70
N TYR A 155 -2.41 -8.12 -5.21
CA TYR A 155 -3.69 -8.63 -5.67
C TYR A 155 -3.73 -8.55 -7.19
N THR A 156 -4.43 -9.51 -7.79
CA THR A 156 -4.85 -9.46 -9.19
C THR A 156 -6.35 -9.25 -9.29
N ARG A 157 -6.79 -8.50 -10.30
CA ARG A 157 -8.18 -8.16 -10.56
C ARG A 157 -8.79 -9.10 -11.60
N THR A 158 -10.05 -9.47 -11.40
CA THR A 158 -10.84 -10.24 -12.35
C THR A 158 -12.27 -9.70 -12.44
N PHE A 159 -13.00 -10.11 -13.48
CA PHE A 159 -14.39 -9.71 -13.72
C PHE A 159 -15.34 -10.89 -13.95
N ASP A 160 -14.81 -12.08 -14.23
CA ASP A 160 -15.57 -13.26 -14.64
C ASP A 160 -15.14 -14.54 -13.89
N HIS A 161 -14.42 -14.39 -12.77
CA HIS A 161 -13.81 -15.49 -12.02
C HIS A 161 -14.81 -16.59 -11.63
N GLU A 162 -16.06 -16.26 -11.28
CA GLU A 162 -17.06 -17.27 -10.93
C GLU A 162 -17.40 -18.23 -12.09
N THR A 163 -17.34 -17.74 -13.33
CA THR A 163 -17.87 -18.46 -14.51
C THR A 163 -16.81 -18.89 -15.51
N ASN A 164 -15.58 -18.37 -15.42
CA ASN A 164 -14.52 -18.64 -16.37
C ASN A 164 -13.41 -19.53 -15.77
N PRO A 165 -13.26 -20.79 -16.23
CA PRO A 165 -12.23 -21.71 -15.74
C PRO A 165 -10.79 -21.22 -15.98
N GLU A 166 -10.54 -20.44 -17.05
CA GLU A 166 -9.22 -19.88 -17.32
C GLU A 166 -8.86 -18.81 -16.29
N THR A 167 -9.81 -17.93 -15.96
CA THR A 167 -9.65 -16.92 -14.90
C THR A 167 -9.46 -17.58 -13.52
N GLN A 168 -10.20 -18.65 -13.22
CA GLN A 168 -10.01 -19.41 -11.98
C GLN A 168 -8.60 -20.02 -11.88
N GLN A 169 -8.09 -20.54 -12.99
CA GLN A 169 -6.73 -21.09 -13.03
C GLN A 169 -5.68 -19.99 -12.90
N LEU A 170 -5.88 -18.83 -13.54
CA LEU A 170 -5.02 -17.65 -13.35
C LEU A 170 -4.95 -17.22 -11.88
N VAL A 171 -6.10 -17.10 -11.21
CA VAL A 171 -6.14 -16.74 -9.78
C VAL A 171 -5.43 -17.79 -8.94
N LYS A 172 -5.64 -19.08 -9.20
CA LYS A 172 -4.95 -20.16 -8.48
C LYS A 172 -3.43 -20.06 -8.63
N ASP A 173 -2.94 -19.82 -9.85
CA ASP A 173 -1.51 -19.68 -10.13
C ASP A 173 -0.94 -18.41 -9.51
N TRP A 174 -1.71 -17.32 -9.51
CA TRP A 174 -1.37 -16.07 -8.83
C TRP A 174 -1.19 -16.29 -7.32
N ILE A 175 -2.15 -16.93 -6.66
CA ILE A 175 -2.07 -17.23 -5.23
C ILE A 175 -0.86 -18.12 -4.93
N ALA A 176 -0.59 -19.14 -5.75
CA ALA A 176 0.59 -19.99 -5.57
C ALA A 176 1.91 -19.22 -5.75
N LEU A 177 1.95 -18.27 -6.69
CA LEU A 177 3.09 -17.39 -6.91
C LEU A 177 3.33 -16.48 -5.70
N GLU A 178 2.28 -15.82 -5.23
CA GLU A 178 2.35 -14.83 -4.17
C GLU A 178 2.62 -15.45 -2.80
N THR A 179 2.15 -16.67 -2.54
CA THR A 179 2.55 -17.44 -1.35
C THR A 179 4.05 -17.73 -1.34
N ARG A 180 4.69 -17.94 -2.50
CA ARG A 180 6.16 -18.13 -2.57
C ARG A 180 6.94 -16.84 -2.37
N ARG A 181 6.39 -15.71 -2.81
CA ARG A 181 7.10 -14.41 -2.86
C ARG A 181 6.84 -13.52 -1.65
N GLY A 182 5.63 -13.55 -1.09
CA GLY A 182 5.18 -12.58 -0.10
C GLY A 182 6.04 -12.53 1.16
N ALA A 183 6.51 -13.69 1.64
CA ALA A 183 7.37 -13.80 2.81
C ALA A 183 8.86 -13.48 2.55
N VAL A 184 9.27 -13.38 1.28
CA VAL A 184 10.69 -13.16 0.93
C VAL A 184 11.10 -11.76 1.35
N PRO A 185 12.16 -11.60 2.18
CA PRO A 185 12.59 -10.28 2.62
C PRO A 185 13.01 -9.38 1.45
N GLN A 186 12.76 -8.08 1.58
CA GLN A 186 13.18 -7.08 0.61
C GLN A 186 14.72 -6.90 0.64
N VAL A 187 15.42 -7.74 -0.13
CA VAL A 187 16.87 -7.66 -0.30
C VAL A 187 17.19 -7.05 -1.66
N LEU A 188 17.76 -5.85 -1.65
CA LEU A 188 18.24 -5.20 -2.87
C LEU A 188 19.49 -5.90 -3.42
N PRO A 189 19.84 -5.69 -4.71
CA PRO A 189 21.04 -6.27 -5.30
C PRO A 189 22.30 -6.02 -4.46
N THR A 190 23.11 -7.05 -4.24
CA THR A 190 24.29 -6.95 -3.35
C THR A 190 25.62 -6.90 -4.10
N LYS A 191 25.59 -7.14 -5.42
CA LYS A 191 26.77 -7.22 -6.28
C LYS A 191 26.58 -6.54 -7.64
N GLU A 192 25.36 -6.12 -7.95
CA GLU A 192 24.99 -5.56 -9.24
C GLU A 192 24.63 -4.09 -9.07
N ARG A 193 25.23 -3.23 -9.90
CA ARG A 193 24.86 -1.82 -9.99
C ARG A 193 23.71 -1.65 -10.98
N GLY A 194 22.95 -0.61 -10.80
CA GLY A 194 21.85 -0.27 -11.68
C GLY A 194 21.05 0.89 -11.11
N ALA A 195 19.83 1.07 -11.60
CA ALA A 195 18.93 2.07 -11.08
C ALA A 195 17.49 1.59 -11.13
N TRP A 196 16.66 2.09 -10.21
CA TRP A 196 15.21 2.07 -10.39
C TRP A 196 14.77 3.37 -11.05
N THR A 197 14.03 3.29 -12.15
CA THR A 197 13.56 4.44 -12.93
C THR A 197 12.06 4.35 -13.19
N GLY A 198 11.39 5.50 -13.26
CA GLY A 198 10.00 5.55 -13.68
C GLY A 198 9.31 6.88 -13.36
N SER A 199 8.16 7.08 -13.99
CA SER A 199 7.26 8.20 -13.71
C SER A 199 6.30 7.84 -12.57
N LEU A 200 6.21 8.71 -11.58
CA LEU A 200 5.33 8.58 -10.43
C LEU A 200 4.29 9.69 -10.42
N PHE A 201 3.05 9.38 -10.02
CA PHE A 201 2.00 10.35 -9.83
C PHE A 201 2.25 11.20 -8.58
N VAL A 202 1.94 12.49 -8.67
CA VAL A 202 2.02 13.43 -7.54
C VAL A 202 0.63 13.98 -7.24
N ASN A 203 0.16 13.72 -6.02
CA ASN A 203 -1.08 14.28 -5.50
C ASN A 203 -0.79 15.16 -4.28
N ALA A 204 -1.40 16.34 -4.20
CA ALA A 204 -1.33 17.16 -3.00
C ALA A 204 -2.21 16.59 -1.88
N ALA A 205 -2.04 17.09 -0.65
CA ALA A 205 -2.82 16.68 0.52
C ALA A 205 -4.34 16.96 0.39
N ASP A 206 -4.73 17.87 -0.50
CA ASP A 206 -6.14 18.15 -0.86
C ASP A 206 -6.64 17.27 -2.03
N GLN A 207 -5.90 16.21 -2.36
CA GLN A 207 -6.20 15.22 -3.41
C GLN A 207 -6.05 15.73 -4.85
N SER A 208 -5.74 17.02 -5.05
CA SER A 208 -5.49 17.56 -6.39
C SER A 208 -4.28 16.86 -7.04
N SER A 209 -4.41 16.55 -8.34
CA SER A 209 -3.31 16.00 -9.14
C SER A 209 -2.38 17.12 -9.58
N LEU A 210 -1.08 16.98 -9.30
CA LEU A 210 -0.03 17.92 -9.71
C LEU A 210 0.77 17.40 -10.92
N GLY A 211 0.32 16.30 -11.53
CA GLY A 211 1.00 15.66 -12.65
C GLY A 211 1.95 14.55 -12.17
N GLU A 212 3.12 14.49 -12.81
CA GLU A 212 4.05 13.38 -12.67
C GLU A 212 5.47 13.86 -12.32
N VAL A 213 6.22 13.01 -11.65
CA VAL A 213 7.63 13.20 -11.35
C VAL A 213 8.43 12.00 -11.85
N GLU A 214 9.45 12.26 -12.65
CA GLU A 214 10.41 11.26 -13.09
C GLU A 214 11.39 11.00 -11.96
N VAL A 215 11.48 9.76 -11.51
CA VAL A 215 12.35 9.35 -10.41
C VAL A 215 13.41 8.38 -10.91
N ARG A 216 14.65 8.63 -10.48
CA ARG A 216 15.78 7.71 -10.62
C ARG A 216 16.43 7.47 -9.26
N ILE A 217 16.55 6.21 -8.87
CA ILE A 217 17.29 5.75 -7.68
C ILE A 217 18.47 4.93 -8.16
N GLU A 218 19.64 5.55 -8.24
CA GLU A 218 20.87 4.86 -8.62
C GLU A 218 21.41 4.06 -7.44
N HIS A 219 21.71 2.79 -7.71
CA HIS A 219 22.08 1.81 -6.72
C HIS A 219 23.51 1.34 -6.90
N THR A 220 24.35 1.55 -5.88
CA THR A 220 25.73 1.07 -5.87
C THR A 220 25.97 0.19 -4.64
N PRO A 221 26.01 -1.14 -4.79
CA PRO A 221 26.37 -2.03 -3.69
C PRO A 221 27.79 -1.75 -3.20
N LEU A 222 27.93 -1.61 -1.88
CA LEU A 222 29.21 -1.40 -1.19
C LEU A 222 29.67 -2.69 -0.46
N SER A 223 28.70 -3.48 -0.01
CA SER A 223 28.90 -4.79 0.63
C SER A 223 27.62 -5.61 0.54
N LEU A 224 27.62 -6.82 1.12
CA LEU A 224 26.41 -7.65 1.23
C LEU A 224 25.26 -7.03 2.04
N ARG A 225 25.54 -5.95 2.78
CA ARG A 225 24.58 -5.28 3.68
C ARG A 225 24.49 -3.77 3.48
N ARG A 226 25.31 -3.18 2.61
CA ARG A 226 25.38 -1.74 2.39
C ARG A 226 25.33 -1.42 0.92
N ALA A 227 24.60 -0.36 0.59
CA ALA A 227 24.62 0.23 -0.74
C ALA A 227 24.52 1.75 -0.63
N HIS A 228 25.25 2.44 -1.49
CA HIS A 228 25.04 3.86 -1.72
C HIS A 228 23.84 4.04 -2.66
N GLN A 229 22.99 5.01 -2.36
CA GLN A 229 21.84 5.41 -3.16
C GLN A 229 22.00 6.88 -3.56
N GLN A 230 21.83 7.18 -4.84
CA GLN A 230 21.65 8.54 -5.34
C GLN A 230 20.25 8.65 -5.90
N VAL A 231 19.43 9.54 -5.33
CA VAL A 231 18.04 9.74 -5.76
C VAL A 231 17.94 11.08 -6.48
N THR A 232 17.27 11.09 -7.63
CA THR A 232 16.97 12.30 -8.39
C THR A 232 15.52 12.28 -8.84
N TRP A 233 14.82 13.39 -8.65
CA TRP A 233 13.44 13.63 -9.05
C TRP A 233 13.40 14.86 -9.96
N THR A 234 12.70 14.75 -11.09
CA THR A 234 12.56 15.84 -12.06
C THR A 234 11.10 15.93 -12.52
N GLY A 235 10.53 17.14 -12.63
CA GLY A 235 9.16 17.36 -13.10
C GLY A 235 8.29 18.10 -12.09
N ALA A 236 7.16 17.51 -11.69
CA ALA A 236 6.23 18.15 -10.74
C ALA A 236 6.88 18.48 -9.39
N LEU A 237 7.92 17.73 -9.00
CA LEU A 237 8.75 17.98 -7.83
C LEU A 237 10.23 17.79 -8.20
N GLU A 238 11.09 18.67 -7.70
CA GLU A 238 12.54 18.64 -7.96
C GLU A 238 13.29 18.26 -6.68
N ARG A 239 14.07 17.17 -6.72
CA ARG A 239 14.88 16.71 -5.59
C ARG A 239 16.14 16.01 -6.06
N SER A 240 17.23 16.15 -5.31
CA SER A 240 18.43 15.32 -5.47
C SER A 240 19.08 15.11 -4.11
N TYR A 241 19.38 13.87 -3.75
CA TYR A 241 19.99 13.53 -2.46
C TYR A 241 20.65 12.15 -2.47
N ALA A 242 21.65 11.99 -1.61
CA ALA A 242 22.44 10.78 -1.44
C ALA A 242 22.41 10.25 0.00
N PHE A 243 22.46 8.93 0.12
CA PHE A 243 22.58 8.25 1.41
C PHE A 243 23.12 6.83 1.25
N GLU A 244 23.60 6.27 2.35
CA GLU A 244 23.85 4.86 2.48
C GLU A 244 22.66 4.12 3.10
N ARG A 245 22.27 3.03 2.46
CA ARG A 245 21.28 2.09 2.99
C ARG A 245 22.01 0.93 3.66
N VAL A 246 21.75 0.70 4.94
CA VAL A 246 22.34 -0.39 5.73
C VAL A 246 21.24 -1.36 6.16
N ARG A 247 21.37 -2.64 5.81
CA ARG A 247 20.40 -3.68 6.19
C ARG A 247 20.87 -4.47 7.42
N ASP A 248 19.97 -4.71 8.36
CA ASP A 248 20.14 -5.56 9.54
C ASP A 248 18.88 -6.40 9.83
N GLY A 249 18.85 -7.62 9.30
CA GLY A 249 17.64 -8.45 9.35
C GLY A 249 16.48 -7.76 8.62
N ALA A 250 15.37 -7.59 9.32
CA ALA A 250 14.21 -6.82 8.87
C ALA A 250 14.41 -5.30 8.98
N ARG A 251 15.42 -4.83 9.73
CA ARG A 251 15.68 -3.40 9.89
C ARG A 251 16.51 -2.87 8.73
N THR A 252 16.22 -1.65 8.33
CA THR A 252 17.05 -0.87 7.43
C THR A 252 17.33 0.49 8.06
N GLN A 253 18.55 0.98 7.91
CA GLN A 253 18.97 2.31 8.31
C GLN A 253 19.31 3.12 7.07
N TYR A 254 18.98 4.40 7.13
CA TYR A 254 19.44 5.41 6.19
C TYR A 254 20.48 6.24 6.93
N GLU A 255 21.72 6.13 6.47
CA GLU A 255 22.85 6.86 7.01
C GLU A 255 23.27 7.89 5.97
N GLY A 256 23.66 9.09 6.42
CA GLY A 256 23.86 10.27 5.58
C GLY A 256 24.81 10.14 4.38
N PRO A 257 25.09 11.25 3.68
CA PRO A 257 25.15 12.59 4.28
C PRO A 257 23.84 13.37 4.33
N GLU A 258 22.88 13.12 3.43
CA GLU A 258 21.71 14.01 3.26
C GLU A 258 20.40 13.44 3.79
N VAL A 259 20.37 12.13 4.07
CA VAL A 259 19.20 11.43 4.62
C VAL A 259 19.59 10.64 5.85
N PHE A 260 18.78 10.78 6.90
CA PHE A 260 18.86 9.96 8.10
C PHE A 260 17.51 9.33 8.41
N GLY A 261 17.51 8.10 8.91
CA GLY A 261 16.24 7.46 9.25
C GLY A 261 16.34 5.97 9.43
N ASN A 262 15.19 5.33 9.44
CA ASN A 262 15.10 3.88 9.54
C ASN A 262 13.84 3.35 8.85
N ALA A 263 13.82 2.04 8.68
CA ALA A 263 12.71 1.30 8.12
C ALA A 263 12.66 -0.11 8.70
N THR A 264 11.50 -0.74 8.56
CA THR A 264 11.27 -2.16 8.87
C THR A 264 10.68 -2.84 7.65
N SER A 265 11.22 -3.99 7.30
CA SER A 265 10.72 -4.87 6.26
C SER A 265 9.75 -5.90 6.84
N TYR A 266 8.61 -6.05 6.18
CA TYR A 266 7.64 -7.12 6.39
C TYR A 266 7.60 -7.92 5.08
N GLY A 267 8.48 -8.92 4.99
CA GLY A 267 8.76 -9.60 3.73
C GLY A 267 9.33 -8.63 2.69
N ARG A 268 8.71 -8.59 1.51
CA ARG A 268 9.16 -7.77 0.37
C ARG A 268 8.74 -6.29 0.46
N ALA A 269 7.94 -5.93 1.45
CA ALA A 269 7.50 -4.56 1.70
C ALA A 269 8.38 -3.88 2.77
N LEU A 270 8.96 -2.74 2.44
CA LEU A 270 9.76 -1.90 3.35
C LEU A 270 8.96 -0.67 3.75
N PHE A 271 8.81 -0.46 5.05
CA PHE A 271 8.09 0.66 5.64
C PHE A 271 9.12 1.67 6.15
N THR A 272 9.20 2.81 5.47
CA THR A 272 10.30 3.75 5.60
C THR A 272 9.93 5.05 6.29
N SER A 273 10.87 5.61 7.04
CA SER A 273 10.82 6.96 7.60
C SER A 273 12.19 7.62 7.42
N GLN A 274 12.25 8.55 6.48
CA GLN A 274 13.46 9.25 6.04
C GLN A 274 13.35 10.74 6.38
N HIS A 275 14.41 11.30 6.95
CA HIS A 275 14.54 12.73 7.23
C HIS A 275 15.57 13.31 6.28
N LEU A 276 15.12 14.21 5.40
CA LEU A 276 15.99 14.90 4.47
C LEU A 276 16.53 16.13 5.19
N VAL A 277 17.83 16.16 5.43
CA VAL A 277 18.47 17.19 6.24
C VAL A 277 19.09 18.31 5.41
N GLY A 278 19.27 18.09 4.09
CA GLY A 278 19.98 19.01 3.21
C GLY A 278 21.47 19.16 3.55
N ALA A 279 22.23 19.85 2.72
CA ALA A 279 23.69 20.02 2.92
C ALA A 279 24.06 20.78 4.20
N ASP A 280 23.14 21.56 4.79
CA ASP A 280 23.36 22.34 6.02
C ASP A 280 22.79 21.69 7.29
N ALA A 281 22.23 20.48 7.16
CA ALA A 281 21.58 19.72 8.22
C ALA A 281 20.37 20.41 8.90
N ARG A 282 19.71 21.36 8.23
CA ARG A 282 18.53 22.10 8.76
C ARG A 282 17.20 21.64 8.19
N GLY A 283 17.18 20.57 7.42
CA GLY A 283 15.99 20.10 6.72
C GLY A 283 14.80 19.84 7.64
N VAL A 284 13.63 20.30 7.19
CA VAL A 284 12.33 20.11 7.86
C VAL A 284 11.45 19.10 7.12
N GLU A 285 12.02 18.44 6.10
CA GLU A 285 11.30 17.56 5.20
C GLU A 285 11.46 16.11 5.62
N LYS A 286 10.36 15.38 5.51
CA LYS A 286 10.31 13.97 5.88
C LYS A 286 9.55 13.19 4.82
N ILE A 287 10.01 11.98 4.56
CA ILE A 287 9.31 10.99 3.74
C ILE A 287 8.94 9.83 4.66
N LYS A 288 7.65 9.50 4.73
CA LYS A 288 7.21 8.18 5.23
C LYS A 288 6.66 7.41 4.05
N GLY A 289 6.95 6.12 3.95
CA GLY A 289 6.57 5.39 2.76
C GLY A 289 6.50 3.89 2.89
N ARG A 290 6.05 3.29 1.79
CA ARG A 290 6.01 1.84 1.57
C ARG A 290 6.62 1.59 0.21
N GLU A 291 7.65 0.76 0.21
CA GLU A 291 8.38 0.34 -0.98
C GLU A 291 8.24 -1.17 -1.09
N VAL A 292 7.65 -1.68 -2.16
CA VAL A 292 7.37 -3.11 -2.33
C VAL A 292 8.09 -3.61 -3.55
N LEU A 293 9.04 -4.53 -3.35
CA LEU A 293 9.70 -5.23 -4.44
C LEU A 293 8.73 -6.31 -4.95
N ILE A 294 8.17 -6.12 -6.14
CA ILE A 294 7.10 -7.00 -6.66
C ILE A 294 7.64 -8.42 -6.90
N ASP A 295 8.79 -8.47 -7.56
CA ASP A 295 9.47 -9.67 -8.01
C ASP A 295 10.99 -9.51 -7.76
N ALA A 296 11.67 -10.57 -7.34
CA ALA A 296 13.12 -10.54 -7.17
C ALA A 296 13.88 -10.58 -8.51
N ASP A 297 13.23 -11.09 -9.57
CA ASP A 297 13.81 -11.24 -10.90
C ASP A 297 13.67 -9.95 -11.70
N THR A 298 12.46 -9.38 -11.82
CA THR A 298 12.25 -8.09 -12.51
C THR A 298 12.73 -6.91 -11.66
N ARG A 299 12.66 -7.06 -10.33
CA ARG A 299 13.03 -6.04 -9.34
C ARG A 299 12.21 -4.76 -9.45
N ASP A 300 11.02 -4.84 -10.03
CA ASP A 300 10.11 -3.71 -10.06
C ASP A 300 9.74 -3.31 -8.63
N LEU A 301 9.75 -2.00 -8.40
CA LEU A 301 9.57 -1.38 -7.10
C LEU A 301 8.32 -0.52 -7.13
N ALA A 302 7.24 -1.02 -6.53
CA ALA A 302 6.07 -0.20 -6.28
C ALA A 302 6.35 0.71 -5.08
N VAL A 303 6.09 2.00 -5.23
CA VAL A 303 6.38 3.00 -4.20
C VAL A 303 5.14 3.82 -3.87
N VAL A 304 4.96 4.11 -2.59
CA VAL A 304 4.11 5.17 -2.08
C VAL A 304 4.92 5.95 -1.04
N TRP A 305 5.06 7.26 -1.25
CA TRP A 305 5.78 8.17 -0.39
C TRP A 305 4.89 9.33 0.01
N GLN A 306 4.61 9.42 1.31
CA GLN A 306 3.96 10.55 1.94
C GLN A 306 5.02 11.58 2.35
N LEU A 307 4.94 12.76 1.76
CA LEU A 307 5.89 13.85 1.99
C LEU A 307 5.35 14.79 3.06
N PHE A 308 6.24 15.24 3.94
CA PHE A 308 5.92 16.13 5.04
C PHE A 308 6.82 17.36 5.04
N ARG A 309 6.25 18.48 5.47
CA ARG A 309 6.99 19.65 5.94
C ARG A 309 6.64 19.87 7.40
N GLY A 310 7.61 19.67 8.29
CA GLY A 310 7.30 19.48 9.71
C GLY A 310 6.46 18.22 9.90
N ASP A 311 5.27 18.36 10.48
CA ASP A 311 4.33 17.24 10.69
C ASP A 311 3.10 17.31 9.76
N THR A 312 3.06 18.27 8.84
CA THR A 312 1.98 18.42 7.87
C THR A 312 2.30 17.64 6.60
N THR A 313 1.39 16.75 6.20
CA THR A 313 1.45 16.11 4.88
C THR A 313 1.27 17.16 3.80
N THR A 314 2.14 17.15 2.81
CA THR A 314 2.07 18.05 1.66
C THR A 314 1.66 17.31 0.40
N HIS A 315 2.21 16.12 0.19
CA HIS A 315 2.00 15.34 -1.03
C HIS A 315 2.02 13.84 -0.75
N PHE A 316 1.40 13.10 -1.66
CA PHE A 316 1.62 11.69 -1.89
C PHE A 316 2.24 11.50 -3.26
N VAL A 317 3.34 10.74 -3.32
CA VAL A 317 4.01 10.36 -4.56
C VAL A 317 3.92 8.85 -4.68
N HIS A 318 3.37 8.32 -5.77
CA HIS A 318 3.16 6.89 -5.90
C HIS A 318 3.22 6.42 -7.35
N GLY A 319 3.63 5.16 -7.53
CA GLY A 319 3.73 4.54 -8.85
C GLY A 319 4.65 3.32 -8.83
N LEU A 320 5.23 3.03 -10.00
CA LEU A 320 6.10 1.88 -10.23
C LEU A 320 7.43 2.36 -10.78
N LEU A 321 8.52 1.83 -10.23
CA LEU A 321 9.87 2.01 -10.77
C LEU A 321 10.40 0.67 -11.29
N THR A 322 10.99 0.65 -12.48
CA THR A 322 11.57 -0.53 -13.11
C THR A 322 13.07 -0.55 -12.91
N TRP A 323 13.66 -1.73 -12.76
CA TRP A 323 15.10 -1.89 -12.62
C TRP A 323 15.83 -1.87 -13.97
N GLU A 324 16.91 -1.09 -14.05
CA GLU A 324 17.85 -1.04 -15.15
C GLU A 324 19.25 -1.42 -14.65
N SER A 325 19.79 -2.54 -15.15
CA SER A 325 21.19 -2.90 -14.88
C SER A 325 22.15 -1.90 -15.57
N ALA A 326 23.23 -1.53 -14.88
CA ALA A 326 24.24 -0.58 -15.38
C ALA A 326 25.28 -1.22 -16.31
#